data_AF-A0AB38YY32-F1
#
_entry.id   AF-A0AB38YY32-F1
#
_cell.length_a   1.000
_cell.length_b   1.000
_cell.length_c   1.000
_cell.angle_alpha   90.00
_cell.angle_beta   90.00
_cell.angle_gamma   90.00
#
_symmetry.space_group_name_H-M   'P 1'
#
loop_
_entity.id
_entity.type
_entity.pdbx_description
1 polymer ?
#
loop_
_entity_poly.entity_id
_entity_poly.type
_entity_poly.pdbx_seq_one_letter_code
_entity_poly.pdbx_strand_id
1 'polypeptide(L)'
;MKIRLPLPKPVQKSAQSPKKVAQLNQQLAALSAQFRRASAAADYQRAYELVRQVIDLVPQHPVAYMDLAYTELQLKRYLDAYAHYQHAITLSNGSVDPNIYDGLCEVCFALNRAQDMQHFGRLAIERKQQQASQEPKLTLPQAAPERFLAENPNQNIISFSLFGDHPRYCETAVLNVIRAKELYPNWRCRFYVDDSVPTPILQRLSQHGAQLIKVTETQAQISGLFWRFLVMDDPQVKRFLIRDADSLISPREVAAVQQWLDSDRWFHVMRDYYSHTELILAGMWGGCTGVFHQVEALISDYIHSGRYLNTRVMDQHFLRYCIWPTLCQSVMTHDRYGFDPSAEAFPGDQKQHTPVTLTRHAHVGMNESSAVVNITVPDSMARQIQWILYNNKKQIVCQYRATVDESGSIDLHLPELYAAQIRVKAWNLQIYPV
;
A
#
# COMPACT_ATOMS: atom_id res chain seq x y z
N MET A 1 -2.69 -0.93 -6.50
CA MET A 1 -4.14 -1.07 -6.73
C MET A 1 -4.47 -2.53 -7.06
N LYS A 2 -4.96 -3.32 -6.10
CA LYS A 2 -5.39 -4.72 -6.37
C LYS A 2 -6.89 -4.76 -6.18
N ILE A 3 -7.61 -4.58 -7.27
CA ILE A 3 -9.07 -4.37 -7.34
C ILE A 3 -9.77 -5.74 -7.43
N ARG A 4 -10.87 -5.93 -6.69
CA ARG A 4 -11.90 -6.90 -7.09
C ARG A 4 -12.87 -6.16 -8.00
N LEU A 5 -13.04 -6.67 -9.20
CA LEU A 5 -14.08 -6.20 -10.11
C LEU A 5 -15.19 -7.24 -10.02
N PRO A 6 -16.22 -7.03 -9.17
CA PRO A 6 -17.44 -7.79 -9.31
C PRO A 6 -18.01 -7.39 -10.67
N LEU A 7 -17.82 -8.25 -11.68
CA LEU A 7 -18.50 -8.07 -12.96
C LEU A 7 -20.00 -7.89 -12.68
N PRO A 8 -20.65 -7.06 -13.49
CA PRO A 8 -21.91 -6.47 -13.13
C PRO A 8 -23.08 -7.43 -12.99
N LYS A 9 -24.03 -7.04 -12.13
CA LYS A 9 -25.42 -7.49 -12.20
C LYS A 9 -26.15 -6.63 -13.24
N PRO A 10 -26.98 -7.21 -14.12
CA PRO A 10 -27.62 -6.49 -15.21
C PRO A 10 -28.55 -5.39 -14.68
N VAL A 11 -28.66 -4.33 -15.48
CA VAL A 11 -29.71 -3.32 -15.33
C VAL A 11 -31.06 -4.01 -15.57
N GLN A 12 -31.91 -4.06 -14.54
CA GLN A 12 -33.32 -4.44 -14.68
C GLN A 12 -34.06 -3.34 -15.46
N LYS A 13 -33.93 -3.32 -16.80
CA LYS A 13 -34.83 -2.63 -17.72
C LYS A 13 -34.50 -2.98 -19.18
N SER A 14 -35.00 -4.12 -19.64
CA SER A 14 -35.48 -4.31 -21.02
C SER A 14 -36.37 -5.55 -21.09
N ALA A 15 -37.26 -5.58 -22.07
CA ALA A 15 -38.22 -6.66 -22.31
C ALA A 15 -37.53 -7.98 -22.72
N GLN A 16 -36.88 -8.65 -21.76
CA GLN A 16 -36.32 -9.99 -21.90
C GLN A 16 -37.03 -10.94 -20.94
N SER A 17 -37.30 -12.18 -21.39
CA SER A 17 -37.92 -13.17 -20.52
C SER A 17 -37.01 -13.46 -19.31
N PRO A 18 -37.57 -13.71 -18.11
CA PRO A 18 -36.77 -13.98 -16.91
C PRO A 18 -35.72 -15.09 -17.09
N LYS A 19 -36.02 -16.08 -17.95
CA LYS A 19 -35.11 -17.16 -18.33
C LYS A 19 -33.88 -16.67 -19.11
N LYS A 20 -34.05 -15.72 -20.05
CA LYS A 20 -32.93 -15.13 -20.81
C LYS A 20 -32.03 -14.28 -19.91
N VAL A 21 -32.62 -13.51 -19.00
CA VAL A 21 -31.87 -12.73 -18.01
C VAL A 21 -31.07 -13.64 -17.07
N ALA A 22 -31.67 -14.74 -16.60
CA ALA A 22 -30.98 -15.72 -15.78
C ALA A 22 -29.80 -16.39 -16.50
N GLN A 23 -29.97 -16.75 -17.78
CA GLN A 23 -28.90 -17.33 -18.59
C GLN A 23 -27.76 -16.33 -18.84
N LEU A 24 -28.08 -15.08 -19.15
CA LEU A 24 -27.08 -14.01 -19.29
C LEU A 24 -26.30 -13.81 -17.98
N ASN A 25 -26.99 -13.80 -16.83
CA ASN A 25 -26.35 -13.70 -15.52
C ASN A 25 -25.40 -14.85 -15.24
N GLN A 26 -25.79 -16.08 -15.59
CA GLN A 26 -24.94 -17.25 -15.43
C GLN A 26 -23.67 -17.15 -16.29
N GLN A 27 -23.80 -16.68 -17.54
CA GLN A 27 -22.68 -16.48 -18.45
C GLN A 27 -21.73 -15.39 -17.93
N LEU A 28 -22.26 -14.24 -17.51
CA LEU A 28 -21.48 -13.15 -16.92
C LEU A 28 -20.75 -13.58 -15.64
N ALA A 29 -21.41 -14.36 -14.78
CA ALA A 29 -20.78 -14.90 -13.58
C ALA A 29 -19.63 -15.86 -13.90
N ALA A 30 -19.78 -16.71 -14.92
CA ALA A 30 -18.73 -17.61 -15.38
C ALA A 30 -17.52 -16.85 -15.95
N LEU A 31 -17.77 -15.84 -16.80
CA LEU A 31 -16.72 -14.96 -17.33
C LEU A 31 -16.00 -14.22 -16.19
N SER A 32 -16.74 -13.75 -15.19
CA SER A 32 -16.18 -13.09 -14.00
C SER A 32 -15.25 -13.98 -13.21
N ALA A 33 -15.63 -15.24 -13.01
CA ALA A 33 -14.81 -16.21 -12.31
C ALA A 33 -13.52 -16.51 -13.08
N GLN A 34 -13.59 -16.66 -14.39
CA GLN A 34 -12.42 -16.86 -15.24
C GLN A 34 -11.50 -15.63 -15.25
N PHE A 35 -12.06 -14.42 -15.37
CA PHE A 35 -11.31 -13.17 -15.34
C PHE A 35 -10.52 -13.02 -14.04
N ARG A 36 -11.14 -13.32 -12.90
CA ARG A 36 -10.45 -13.31 -11.60
C ARG A 36 -9.30 -14.30 -11.54
N ARG A 37 -9.47 -15.51 -12.09
CA ARG A 37 -8.40 -16.52 -12.14
C ARG A 37 -7.24 -16.08 -13.02
N ALA A 38 -7.53 -15.59 -14.23
CA ALA A 38 -6.52 -15.07 -15.15
C ALA A 38 -5.74 -13.89 -14.54
N SER A 39 -6.45 -12.93 -13.94
CA SER A 39 -5.84 -11.79 -13.25
C SER A 39 -4.98 -12.21 -12.06
N ALA A 40 -5.41 -13.23 -11.30
CA ALA A 40 -4.64 -13.76 -10.16
C ALA A 40 -3.35 -14.48 -10.62
N ALA A 41 -3.38 -15.09 -11.81
CA ALA A 41 -2.23 -15.70 -12.46
C ALA A 41 -1.36 -14.72 -13.26
N ALA A 42 -1.68 -13.41 -13.23
CA ALA A 42 -1.06 -12.37 -14.06
C ALA A 42 -1.15 -12.63 -15.58
N ASP A 43 -2.09 -13.47 -16.02
CA ASP A 43 -2.39 -13.68 -17.43
C ASP A 43 -3.35 -12.59 -17.92
N TYR A 44 -2.79 -11.39 -18.10
CA TYR A 44 -3.57 -10.20 -18.47
C TYR A 44 -4.08 -10.26 -19.91
N GLN A 45 -3.44 -11.04 -20.79
CA GLN A 45 -3.91 -11.23 -22.16
C GLN A 45 -5.20 -12.07 -22.16
N ARG A 46 -5.24 -13.16 -21.38
CA ARG A 46 -6.49 -13.92 -21.21
C ARG A 46 -7.56 -13.11 -20.51
N ALA A 47 -7.19 -12.32 -19.49
CA ALA A 47 -8.12 -11.44 -18.79
C ALA A 47 -8.77 -10.43 -19.74
N TYR A 48 -7.98 -9.81 -20.62
CA TYR A 48 -8.44 -8.88 -21.66
C TYR A 48 -9.48 -9.53 -22.59
N GLU A 49 -9.21 -10.73 -23.11
CA GLU A 49 -10.14 -11.46 -23.98
C GLU A 49 -11.48 -11.80 -23.30
N LEU A 50 -11.42 -12.13 -22.01
CA LEU A 50 -12.62 -12.43 -21.22
C LEU A 50 -13.47 -11.17 -21.01
N VAL A 51 -12.86 -10.02 -20.74
CA VAL A 51 -13.60 -8.75 -20.59
C VAL A 51 -14.20 -8.28 -21.91
N ARG A 52 -13.53 -8.51 -23.04
CA ARG A 52 -14.14 -8.24 -24.36
C ARG A 52 -15.43 -9.02 -24.58
N GLN A 53 -15.45 -10.31 -24.23
CA GLN A 53 -16.69 -11.10 -24.29
C GLN A 53 -17.78 -10.55 -23.36
N VAL A 54 -17.41 -9.97 -22.21
CA VAL A 54 -18.37 -9.30 -21.34
C VAL A 54 -18.95 -8.06 -22.01
N ILE A 55 -18.12 -7.24 -22.65
CA ILE A 55 -18.56 -6.03 -23.37
C ILE A 55 -19.47 -6.39 -24.55
N ASP A 56 -19.19 -7.48 -25.27
CA ASP A 56 -20.06 -7.97 -26.35
C ASP A 56 -21.47 -8.34 -25.83
N LEU A 57 -21.56 -8.81 -24.59
CA LEU A 57 -22.83 -9.16 -23.93
C LEU A 57 -23.52 -7.95 -23.29
N VAL A 58 -22.75 -7.00 -22.73
CA VAL A 58 -23.24 -5.80 -22.02
C VAL A 58 -22.45 -4.54 -22.44
N PRO A 59 -22.70 -3.99 -23.65
CA PRO A 59 -21.85 -2.95 -24.25
C PRO A 59 -21.96 -1.56 -23.60
N GLN A 60 -22.92 -1.33 -22.71
CA GLN A 60 -23.07 -0.04 -22.00
C GLN A 60 -22.75 -0.20 -20.52
N HIS A 61 -21.68 -0.92 -20.20
CA HIS A 61 -21.34 -1.24 -18.82
C HIS A 61 -20.05 -0.57 -18.32
N PRO A 62 -20.11 0.45 -17.45
CA PRO A 62 -18.92 1.22 -17.05
C PRO A 62 -17.84 0.36 -16.37
N VAL A 63 -18.23 -0.59 -15.51
CA VAL A 63 -17.27 -1.50 -14.86
C VAL A 63 -16.58 -2.40 -15.89
N ALA A 64 -17.25 -2.83 -16.95
CA ALA A 64 -16.60 -3.72 -17.93
C ALA A 64 -15.51 -2.97 -18.70
N TYR A 65 -15.74 -1.69 -19.02
CA TYR A 65 -14.71 -0.83 -19.63
C TYR A 65 -13.59 -0.46 -18.65
N MET A 66 -13.89 -0.28 -17.36
CA MET A 66 -12.87 -0.11 -16.33
C MET A 66 -11.96 -1.35 -16.25
N ASP A 67 -12.53 -2.55 -16.28
CA ASP A 67 -11.79 -3.83 -16.28
C ASP A 67 -10.94 -3.98 -17.55
N LEU A 68 -11.50 -3.61 -18.71
CA LEU A 68 -10.79 -3.67 -19.98
C LEU A 68 -9.58 -2.73 -19.96
N ALA A 69 -9.79 -1.48 -19.58
CA ALA A 69 -8.75 -0.48 -19.45
C ALA A 69 -7.67 -0.90 -18.45
N TYR A 70 -8.05 -1.53 -17.34
CA TYR A 70 -7.10 -2.10 -16.39
C TYR A 70 -6.24 -3.20 -17.03
N THR A 71 -6.83 -4.13 -17.78
CA THR A 71 -6.05 -5.17 -18.48
C THR A 71 -5.12 -4.58 -19.53
N GLU A 72 -5.56 -3.56 -20.26
CA GLU A 72 -4.74 -2.82 -21.23
C GLU A 72 -3.58 -2.09 -20.56
N LEU A 73 -3.82 -1.46 -19.41
CA LEU A 73 -2.79 -0.85 -18.59
C LEU A 73 -1.73 -1.88 -18.18
N GLN A 74 -2.13 -3.06 -17.69
CA GLN A 74 -1.19 -4.14 -17.34
C GLN A 74 -0.41 -4.68 -18.55
N LEU A 75 -1.04 -4.69 -19.73
CA LEU A 75 -0.42 -5.04 -21.01
C LEU A 75 0.38 -3.86 -21.62
N LYS A 76 0.50 -2.73 -20.93
CA LYS A 76 1.19 -1.51 -21.37
C LYS A 76 0.60 -0.87 -22.65
N ARG A 77 -0.67 -1.16 -22.95
CA ARG A 77 -1.46 -0.54 -24.02
C ARG A 77 -2.08 0.77 -23.52
N TYR A 78 -1.22 1.73 -23.18
CA TYR A 78 -1.63 2.92 -22.42
C TYR A 78 -2.64 3.82 -23.15
N LEU A 79 -2.55 3.94 -24.48
CA LEU A 79 -3.49 4.74 -25.26
C LEU A 79 -4.90 4.10 -25.27
N ASP A 80 -4.97 2.79 -25.44
CA ASP A 80 -6.23 2.04 -25.39
C ASP A 80 -6.84 2.14 -23.99
N ALA A 81 -6.02 1.93 -22.95
CA ALA A 81 -6.45 2.06 -21.56
C ALA A 81 -7.01 3.46 -21.25
N TYR A 82 -6.33 4.51 -21.73
CA TYR A 82 -6.81 5.89 -21.59
C TYR A 82 -8.21 6.06 -22.21
N ALA A 83 -8.38 5.61 -23.46
CA ALA A 83 -9.64 5.73 -24.19
C ALA A 83 -10.78 4.96 -23.50
N HIS A 84 -10.53 3.73 -23.04
CA HIS A 84 -11.54 2.92 -22.38
C HIS A 84 -11.89 3.41 -20.98
N TYR A 85 -10.94 3.96 -20.21
CA TYR A 85 -11.27 4.63 -18.95
C TYR A 85 -12.12 5.89 -19.18
N GLN A 86 -11.79 6.72 -20.18
CA GLN A 86 -12.62 7.86 -20.55
C GLN A 86 -14.03 7.42 -20.95
N HIS A 87 -14.14 6.35 -21.72
CA HIS A 87 -15.44 5.79 -22.08
C HIS A 87 -16.22 5.29 -20.85
N ALA A 88 -15.55 4.64 -19.90
CA ALA A 88 -16.17 4.23 -18.63
C ALA A 88 -16.74 5.42 -17.84
N ILE A 89 -16.08 6.59 -17.86
CA ILE A 89 -16.61 7.84 -17.26
C ILE A 89 -17.91 8.24 -17.95
N THR A 90 -17.95 8.25 -19.29
CA THR A 90 -19.15 8.64 -20.04
C THR A 90 -20.35 7.73 -19.74
N LEU A 91 -20.10 6.44 -19.49
CA LEU A 91 -21.14 5.46 -19.14
C LEU A 91 -21.56 5.52 -17.65
N SER A 92 -20.81 6.21 -16.80
CA SER A 92 -21.05 6.24 -15.35
C SER A 92 -22.16 7.21 -14.92
N ASN A 93 -22.71 8.02 -15.83
CA ASN A 93 -23.84 8.95 -15.59
C ASN A 93 -23.66 9.81 -14.32
N GLY A 94 -22.45 10.34 -14.08
CA GLY A 94 -22.12 11.17 -12.92
C GLY A 94 -21.76 10.40 -11.65
N SER A 95 -21.98 9.09 -11.59
CA SER A 95 -21.55 8.25 -10.46
C SER A 95 -20.29 7.45 -10.79
N VAL A 96 -19.19 8.16 -11.06
CA VAL A 96 -17.91 7.54 -11.43
C VAL A 96 -17.29 6.80 -10.25
N ASP A 97 -16.82 5.57 -10.49
CA ASP A 97 -16.01 4.81 -9.53
C ASP A 97 -14.62 5.47 -9.43
N PRO A 98 -14.14 5.83 -8.22
CA PRO A 98 -12.82 6.47 -8.07
C PRO A 98 -11.67 5.62 -8.64
N ASN A 99 -11.83 4.30 -8.78
CA ASN A 99 -10.83 3.43 -9.38
C ASN A 99 -10.60 3.74 -10.87
N ILE A 100 -11.58 4.32 -11.57
CA ILE A 100 -11.40 4.80 -12.95
C ILE A 100 -10.41 5.97 -12.98
N TYR A 101 -10.53 6.89 -12.02
CA TYR A 101 -9.62 8.03 -11.90
C TYR A 101 -8.22 7.62 -11.44
N ASP A 102 -8.12 6.66 -10.51
CA ASP A 102 -6.84 6.07 -10.11
C ASP A 102 -6.12 5.45 -11.31
N GLY A 103 -6.83 4.67 -12.14
CA GLY A 103 -6.30 4.07 -13.37
C GLY A 103 -5.89 5.12 -14.41
N LEU A 104 -6.68 6.17 -14.59
CA LEU A 104 -6.31 7.30 -15.46
C LEU A 104 -5.08 8.05 -14.97
N CYS A 105 -4.93 8.26 -13.66
CA CYS A 105 -3.75 8.89 -13.08
C CYS A 105 -2.48 8.09 -13.44
N GLU A 106 -2.53 6.76 -13.28
CA GLU A 106 -1.43 5.85 -13.66
C GLU A 106 -1.14 5.84 -15.17
N VAL A 107 -2.20 5.78 -16.00
CA VAL A 107 -2.05 5.85 -17.47
C VAL A 107 -1.43 7.18 -17.90
N CYS A 108 -1.88 8.30 -17.31
CA CYS A 108 -1.35 9.63 -17.61
C CYS A 108 0.10 9.76 -17.16
N PHE A 109 0.47 9.16 -16.04
CA PHE A 109 1.87 9.05 -15.63
C PHE A 109 2.70 8.31 -16.68
N ALA A 110 2.25 7.15 -17.14
CA ALA A 110 2.93 6.34 -18.16
C ALA A 110 3.02 7.04 -19.53
N LEU A 111 2.03 7.86 -19.89
CA LEU A 111 1.99 8.66 -21.11
C LEU A 111 2.70 10.03 -21.00
N ASN A 112 3.32 10.33 -19.85
CA ASN A 112 3.96 11.62 -19.56
C ASN A 112 3.01 12.83 -19.71
N ARG A 113 1.75 12.69 -19.27
CA ARG A 113 0.72 13.75 -19.29
C ARG A 113 0.52 14.33 -17.89
N ALA A 114 1.40 15.25 -17.49
CA ALA A 114 1.42 15.77 -16.12
C ALA A 114 0.12 16.47 -15.68
N GLN A 115 -0.48 17.29 -16.55
CA GLN A 115 -1.72 18.01 -16.24
C GLN A 115 -2.90 17.04 -16.08
N ASP A 116 -3.06 16.09 -17.00
CA ASP A 116 -4.11 15.06 -16.92
C ASP A 116 -3.91 14.17 -15.68
N MET A 117 -2.67 13.80 -15.37
CA MET A 117 -2.34 13.00 -14.17
C MET A 117 -2.76 13.72 -12.89
N GLN A 118 -2.43 15.01 -12.76
CA GLN A 118 -2.88 15.83 -11.63
C GLN A 118 -4.41 15.95 -11.58
N HIS A 119 -5.05 16.20 -12.73
CA HIS A 119 -6.50 16.33 -12.84
C HIS A 119 -7.23 15.05 -12.38
N PHE A 120 -6.85 13.89 -12.89
CA PHE A 120 -7.48 12.63 -12.50
C PHE A 120 -7.11 12.22 -11.07
N GLY A 121 -5.89 12.47 -10.61
CA GLY A 121 -5.52 12.25 -9.21
C GLY A 121 -6.38 13.08 -8.25
N ARG A 122 -6.67 14.33 -8.61
CA ARG A 122 -7.61 15.18 -7.85
C ARG A 122 -9.03 14.62 -7.83
N LEU A 123 -9.57 14.25 -8.99
CA LEU A 123 -10.91 13.66 -9.09
C LEU A 123 -11.02 12.37 -8.27
N ALA A 124 -9.96 11.56 -8.20
CA ALA A 124 -9.90 10.39 -7.33
C ALA A 124 -10.04 10.77 -5.85
N ILE A 125 -9.26 11.75 -5.37
CA ILE A 125 -9.32 12.24 -3.99
C ILE A 125 -10.69 12.83 -3.67
N GLU A 126 -11.22 13.73 -4.50
CA GLU A 126 -12.53 14.34 -4.31
C GLU A 126 -13.65 13.29 -4.22
N ARG A 127 -13.61 12.29 -5.10
CA ARG A 127 -14.62 11.22 -5.10
C ARG A 127 -14.55 10.38 -3.84
N LYS A 128 -13.35 10.09 -3.33
CA LYS A 128 -13.14 9.35 -2.09
C LYS A 128 -13.55 10.18 -0.86
N GLN A 129 -13.31 11.49 -0.87
CA GLN A 129 -13.83 12.41 0.16
C GLN A 129 -15.37 12.40 0.19
N GLN A 130 -16.02 12.45 -0.98
CA GLN A 130 -17.48 12.34 -1.08
C GLN A 130 -17.98 11.01 -0.49
N GLN A 131 -17.32 9.90 -0.80
CA GLN A 131 -17.65 8.57 -0.24
C GLN A 131 -17.58 8.52 1.29
N ALA A 132 -16.65 9.26 1.91
CA ALA A 132 -16.47 9.30 3.36
C ALA A 132 -17.27 10.43 4.05
N SER A 133 -17.90 11.32 3.29
CA SER A 133 -18.48 12.58 3.82
C SER A 133 -19.62 12.39 4.82
N GLN A 134 -20.32 11.26 4.75
CA GLN A 134 -21.47 10.93 5.62
C GLN A 134 -21.09 9.93 6.73
N GLU A 135 -19.84 9.51 6.80
CA GLU A 135 -19.39 8.60 7.85
C GLU A 135 -19.32 9.34 9.20
N PRO A 136 -19.51 8.63 10.34
CA PRO A 136 -19.40 9.23 11.66
C PRO A 136 -18.01 9.87 11.88
N LYS A 137 -18.00 11.05 12.49
CA LYS A 137 -16.76 11.72 12.91
C LYS A 137 -16.78 12.05 14.40
N LEU A 138 -15.64 11.88 15.05
CA LEU A 138 -15.42 12.26 16.43
C LEU A 138 -15.14 13.77 16.51
N THR A 139 -15.42 14.37 17.65
CA THR A 139 -15.06 15.77 17.91
C THR A 139 -13.60 15.83 18.34
N LEU A 140 -12.79 16.66 17.68
CA LEU A 140 -11.41 16.90 18.10
C LEU A 140 -11.37 17.78 19.35
N PRO A 141 -10.35 17.62 20.21
CA PRO A 141 -10.11 18.57 21.29
C PRO A 141 -9.94 19.99 20.76
N GLN A 142 -10.48 20.98 21.50
CA GLN A 142 -10.42 22.39 21.09
C GLN A 142 -8.99 22.96 21.16
N ALA A 143 -8.18 22.46 22.09
CA ALA A 143 -6.79 22.85 22.21
C ALA A 143 -5.95 22.25 21.07
N ALA A 144 -4.91 22.96 20.67
CA ALA A 144 -3.86 22.39 19.83
C ALA A 144 -3.26 21.15 20.50
N PRO A 145 -2.77 20.17 19.72
CA PRO A 145 -2.13 18.99 20.29
C PRO A 145 -0.91 19.40 21.13
N GLU A 146 -0.63 18.63 22.18
CA GLU A 146 0.55 18.85 23.03
C GLU A 146 1.83 18.96 22.18
N ARG A 147 2.74 19.84 22.63
CA ARG A 147 4.04 20.03 21.98
C ARG A 147 4.79 18.70 21.91
N PHE A 148 5.47 18.47 20.79
CA PHE A 148 6.36 17.32 20.64
C PHE A 148 7.46 17.31 21.70
N LEU A 149 7.54 16.23 22.49
CA LEU A 149 8.55 16.02 23.53
C LEU A 149 9.70 15.18 22.96
N ALA A 150 10.70 15.86 22.41
CA ALA A 150 11.80 15.23 21.70
C ALA A 150 12.69 14.36 22.62
N GLU A 151 12.72 14.69 23.91
CA GLU A 151 13.47 14.03 24.96
C GLU A 151 12.85 12.70 25.42
N ASN A 152 11.63 12.37 25.00
CA ASN A 152 10.95 11.13 25.40
C ASN A 152 10.53 10.25 24.22
N PRO A 153 11.48 9.52 23.58
CA PRO A 153 11.19 8.63 22.45
C PRO A 153 10.17 7.53 22.73
N ASN A 154 9.91 7.18 24.00
CA ASN A 154 8.89 6.18 24.34
C ASN A 154 7.46 6.70 24.15
N GLN A 155 7.28 8.02 24.04
CA GLN A 155 6.00 8.66 23.72
C GLN A 155 5.85 8.98 22.21
N ASN A 156 6.91 8.80 21.42
CA ASN A 156 6.98 9.12 20.00
C ASN A 156 7.27 7.85 19.19
N ILE A 157 6.23 7.18 18.70
CA ILE A 157 6.35 5.82 18.16
C ILE A 157 6.25 5.79 16.64
N ILE A 158 7.22 5.15 15.97
CA ILE A 158 7.08 4.72 14.58
C ILE A 158 6.58 3.28 14.61
N SER A 159 5.33 3.09 14.23
CA SER A 159 4.59 1.84 14.37
C SER A 159 4.59 1.03 13.08
N PHE A 160 4.93 -0.26 13.21
CA PHE A 160 5.00 -1.24 12.14
C PHE A 160 4.26 -2.52 12.52
N SER A 161 3.75 -3.22 11.51
CA SER A 161 3.34 -4.62 11.63
C SER A 161 4.42 -5.49 10.99
N LEU A 162 4.74 -6.64 11.60
CA LEU A 162 5.63 -7.63 10.99
C LEU A 162 5.11 -9.04 11.32
N PHE A 163 4.89 -9.82 10.27
CA PHE A 163 4.45 -11.21 10.31
C PHE A 163 5.04 -11.95 9.11
N GLY A 164 5.15 -13.27 9.24
CA GLY A 164 5.83 -14.16 8.31
C GLY A 164 7.36 -14.08 8.43
N ASP A 165 8.01 -14.91 7.62
CA ASP A 165 9.46 -15.10 7.60
C ASP A 165 10.12 -14.59 6.32
N HIS A 166 9.36 -13.91 5.45
CA HIS A 166 9.89 -13.51 4.15
C HIS A 166 11.01 -12.45 4.30
N PRO A 167 12.22 -12.69 3.73
CA PRO A 167 13.37 -11.79 3.88
C PRO A 167 13.08 -10.34 3.47
N ARG A 168 12.30 -10.17 2.40
CA ARG A 168 11.73 -8.91 1.93
C ARG A 168 11.22 -8.01 3.05
N TYR A 169 10.44 -8.53 3.99
CA TYR A 169 9.88 -7.76 5.10
C TYR A 169 10.80 -7.79 6.33
N CYS A 170 11.33 -8.97 6.67
CA CYS A 170 12.17 -9.16 7.86
C CYS A 170 13.45 -8.33 7.82
N GLU A 171 14.18 -8.34 6.70
CA GLU A 171 15.42 -7.59 6.57
C GLU A 171 15.16 -6.08 6.44
N THR A 172 14.11 -5.68 5.73
CA THR A 172 13.72 -4.27 5.62
C THR A 172 13.27 -3.69 6.95
N ALA A 173 12.57 -4.47 7.79
CA ALA A 173 12.22 -4.08 9.14
C ALA A 173 13.46 -3.77 10.00
N VAL A 174 14.49 -4.62 9.94
CA VAL A 174 15.77 -4.38 10.65
C VAL A 174 16.45 -3.12 10.13
N LEU A 175 16.50 -2.93 8.80
CA LEU A 175 17.05 -1.73 8.18
C LEU A 175 16.31 -0.46 8.60
N ASN A 176 14.98 -0.52 8.75
CA ASN A 176 14.18 0.59 9.23
C ASN A 176 14.56 1.01 10.65
N VAL A 177 14.80 0.06 11.57
CA VAL A 177 15.23 0.40 12.94
C VAL A 177 16.61 1.06 12.95
N ILE A 178 17.54 0.53 12.14
CA ILE A 178 18.88 1.11 12.01
C ILE A 178 18.78 2.55 11.49
N ARG A 179 18.01 2.76 10.42
CA ARG A 179 17.85 4.05 9.77
C ARG A 179 17.07 5.07 10.62
N ALA A 180 16.10 4.61 11.40
CA ALA A 180 15.37 5.45 12.35
C ALA A 180 16.29 6.03 13.42
N LYS A 181 17.30 5.29 13.91
CA LYS A 181 18.28 5.86 14.86
C LYS A 181 19.03 7.05 14.31
N GLU A 182 19.33 7.03 13.02
CA GLU A 182 20.07 8.10 12.34
C GLU A 182 19.16 9.29 12.02
N LEU A 183 17.95 9.02 11.52
CA LEU A 183 17.08 10.04 10.94
C LEU A 183 15.97 10.54 11.88
N TYR A 184 15.57 9.73 12.86
CA TYR A 184 14.54 10.02 13.84
C TYR A 184 15.03 9.68 15.28
N PRO A 185 16.11 10.30 15.78
CA PRO A 185 16.68 9.93 17.08
C PRO A 185 15.71 10.16 18.26
N ASN A 186 14.69 11.01 18.07
CA ASN A 186 13.65 11.35 19.05
C ASN A 186 12.43 10.42 19.00
N TRP A 187 12.47 9.38 18.16
CA TRP A 187 11.40 8.42 17.98
C TRP A 187 11.90 7.01 18.27
N ARG A 188 10.96 6.13 18.62
CA ARG A 188 11.23 4.71 18.80
C ARG A 188 10.42 3.87 17.83
N CYS A 189 11.06 2.97 17.11
CA CYS A 189 10.35 1.97 16.32
C CYS A 189 9.66 0.97 17.25
N ARG A 190 8.41 0.63 16.93
CA ARG A 190 7.63 -0.42 17.56
C ARG A 190 7.10 -1.36 16.50
N PHE A 191 7.29 -2.66 16.70
CA PHE A 191 6.76 -3.72 15.85
C PHE A 191 5.72 -4.51 16.60
N TYR A 192 4.53 -4.61 16.03
CA TYR A 192 3.52 -5.58 16.41
C TYR A 192 3.80 -6.88 15.64
N VAL A 193 4.02 -7.97 16.36
CA VAL A 193 4.52 -9.25 15.83
C VAL A 193 3.70 -10.44 16.32
N ASP A 194 3.65 -11.50 15.51
CA ASP A 194 3.15 -12.82 15.89
C ASP A 194 4.27 -13.87 15.94
N ASP A 195 3.91 -15.12 16.18
CA ASP A 195 4.86 -16.23 16.30
C ASP A 195 5.45 -16.70 14.94
N SER A 196 4.97 -16.15 13.82
CA SER A 196 5.51 -16.49 12.50
C SER A 196 6.79 -15.72 12.15
N VAL A 197 7.14 -14.68 12.91
CA VAL A 197 8.38 -13.92 12.73
C VAL A 197 9.57 -14.69 13.33
N PRO A 198 10.65 -14.94 12.56
CA PRO A 198 11.79 -15.70 13.06
C PRO A 198 12.46 -15.05 14.27
N THR A 199 12.81 -15.85 15.29
CA THR A 199 13.49 -15.39 16.50
C THR A 199 14.77 -14.57 16.23
N PRO A 200 15.64 -14.91 15.25
CA PRO A 200 16.80 -14.08 14.93
C PRO A 200 16.44 -12.65 14.49
N ILE A 201 15.28 -12.47 13.85
CA ILE A 201 14.78 -11.15 13.44
C ILE A 201 14.30 -10.36 14.65
N LEU A 202 13.52 -10.98 15.54
CA LEU A 202 13.09 -10.36 16.79
C LEU A 202 14.30 -9.91 17.64
N GLN A 203 15.33 -10.75 17.73
CA GLN A 203 16.57 -10.43 18.43
C GLN A 203 17.28 -9.22 17.81
N ARG A 204 17.44 -9.18 16.48
CA ARG A 204 18.06 -8.05 15.78
C ARG A 204 17.28 -6.75 15.97
N LEU A 205 15.94 -6.79 15.86
CA LEU A 205 15.08 -5.63 16.11
C LEU A 205 15.26 -5.09 17.54
N SER A 206 15.23 -5.98 18.55
CA SER A 206 15.42 -5.64 19.97
C SER A 206 16.82 -5.11 20.26
N GLN A 207 17.87 -5.71 19.69
CA GLN A 207 19.26 -5.24 19.79
C GLN A 207 19.43 -3.83 19.20
N HIS A 208 18.69 -3.51 18.13
CA HIS A 208 18.60 -2.16 17.60
C HIS A 208 17.59 -1.27 18.36
N GLY A 209 17.09 -1.67 19.53
CA GLY A 209 16.31 -0.82 20.44
C GLY A 209 14.83 -0.68 20.08
N ALA A 210 14.32 -1.44 19.12
CA ALA A 210 12.89 -1.45 18.82
C ALA A 210 12.06 -1.99 20.00
N GLN A 211 10.84 -1.51 20.14
CA GLN A 211 9.83 -2.15 20.99
C GLN A 211 9.18 -3.29 20.22
N LEU A 212 9.03 -4.45 20.86
CA LEU A 212 8.32 -5.60 20.30
C LEU A 212 7.06 -5.82 21.11
N ILE A 213 5.90 -5.75 20.45
CA ILE A 213 4.60 -6.04 21.02
C ILE A 213 4.10 -7.33 20.39
N LYS A 214 4.02 -8.40 21.16
CA LYS A 214 3.38 -9.63 20.71
C LYS A 214 1.87 -9.40 20.66
N VAL A 215 1.26 -9.62 19.50
CA VAL A 215 -0.20 -9.52 19.37
C VAL A 215 -0.88 -10.67 20.12
N THR A 216 -2.05 -10.41 20.69
CA THR A 216 -2.84 -11.45 21.36
C THR A 216 -3.39 -12.46 20.35
N GLU A 217 -3.86 -13.62 20.82
CA GLU A 217 -4.50 -14.61 19.95
C GLU A 217 -5.73 -14.03 19.21
N THR A 218 -6.50 -13.17 19.88
CA THR A 218 -7.63 -12.45 19.30
C THR A 218 -7.17 -11.47 18.22
N GLN A 219 -6.13 -10.68 18.48
CA GLN A 219 -5.56 -9.75 17.50
C GLN A 219 -4.91 -10.49 16.32
N ALA A 220 -4.36 -11.68 16.53
CA ALA A 220 -3.82 -12.52 15.46
C ALA A 220 -4.90 -13.03 14.48
N GLN A 221 -6.17 -13.05 14.90
CA GLN A 221 -7.29 -13.32 13.98
C GLN A 221 -7.59 -12.13 13.05
N ILE A 222 -7.15 -10.94 13.42
CA ILE A 222 -7.21 -9.74 12.58
C ILE A 222 -6.05 -9.79 11.58
N SER A 223 -6.30 -9.37 10.34
CA SER A 223 -5.24 -9.21 9.33
C SER A 223 -4.09 -8.36 9.88
N GLY A 224 -2.85 -8.86 9.78
CA GLY A 224 -1.67 -8.17 10.29
C GLY A 224 -1.43 -6.77 9.71
N LEU A 225 -2.10 -6.42 8.62
CA LEU A 225 -2.14 -5.05 8.06
C LEU A 225 -2.61 -4.00 9.08
N PHE A 226 -3.41 -4.40 10.08
CA PHE A 226 -4.02 -3.51 11.06
C PHE A 226 -3.20 -3.28 12.32
N TRP A 227 -2.32 -4.20 12.72
CA TRP A 227 -1.74 -4.18 14.07
C TRP A 227 -0.98 -2.88 14.39
N ARG A 228 -0.29 -2.30 13.40
CA ARG A 228 0.37 -0.99 13.54
C ARG A 228 -0.58 0.15 13.92
N PHE A 229 -1.87 0.06 13.63
CA PHE A 229 -2.86 1.08 14.01
C PHE A 229 -3.23 1.02 15.50
N LEU A 230 -2.95 -0.09 16.20
CA LEU A 230 -3.24 -0.22 17.64
C LEU A 230 -2.49 0.82 18.49
N VAL A 231 -1.41 1.41 17.97
CA VAL A 231 -0.67 2.50 18.61
C VAL A 231 -1.54 3.75 18.87
N MET A 232 -2.61 3.94 18.11
CA MET A 232 -3.49 5.12 18.19
C MET A 232 -4.20 5.25 19.53
N ASP A 233 -4.41 4.13 20.22
CA ASP A 233 -5.11 4.04 21.51
C ASP A 233 -4.17 3.65 22.65
N ASP A 234 -2.85 3.70 22.44
CA ASP A 234 -1.88 3.47 23.51
C ASP A 234 -1.79 4.72 24.42
N PRO A 235 -2.15 4.62 25.71
CA PRO A 235 -2.15 5.76 26.63
C PRO A 235 -0.75 6.30 26.95
N GLN A 236 0.31 5.54 26.68
CA GLN A 236 1.69 5.96 26.88
C GLN A 236 2.25 6.73 25.68
N VAL A 237 1.62 6.59 24.51
CA VAL A 237 2.05 7.26 23.28
C VAL A 237 1.38 8.63 23.19
N LYS A 238 2.10 9.63 22.68
CA LYS A 238 1.61 10.99 22.44
C LYS A 238 1.60 11.31 20.95
N ARG A 239 2.61 10.85 20.22
CA ARG A 239 2.71 10.97 18.76
C ARG A 239 3.04 9.62 18.15
N PHE A 240 2.41 9.32 17.02
CA PHE A 240 2.69 8.12 16.26
C PHE A 240 2.89 8.42 14.78
N LEU A 241 3.75 7.63 14.15
CA LEU A 241 3.87 7.51 12.69
C LEU A 241 3.52 6.07 12.33
N ILE A 242 2.75 5.88 11.26
CA ILE A 242 2.44 4.55 10.75
C ILE A 242 3.22 4.30 9.48
N ARG A 243 3.96 3.18 9.43
CA ARG A 243 4.83 2.83 8.29
C ARG A 243 4.65 1.39 7.86
N ASP A 244 4.79 1.15 6.56
CA ASP A 244 4.92 -0.20 6.01
C ASP A 244 6.36 -0.72 6.24
N ALA A 245 6.50 -2.01 6.55
CA ALA A 245 7.81 -2.60 6.84
C ALA A 245 8.70 -2.74 5.58
N ASP A 246 8.11 -2.71 4.39
CA ASP A 246 8.81 -2.78 3.09
C ASP A 246 9.21 -1.42 2.51
N SER A 247 8.95 -0.32 3.22
CA SER A 247 9.39 1.02 2.85
C SER A 247 10.44 1.53 3.82
N LEU A 248 11.61 1.92 3.31
CA LEU A 248 12.68 2.46 4.13
C LEU A 248 12.41 3.92 4.49
N ILE A 249 12.72 4.28 5.73
CA ILE A 249 12.66 5.66 6.18
C ILE A 249 13.59 6.54 5.34
N SER A 250 13.14 7.73 4.96
CA SER A 250 13.92 8.64 4.11
C SER A 250 14.07 10.05 4.71
N PRO A 251 15.16 10.79 4.41
CA PRO A 251 15.28 12.19 4.83
C PRO A 251 14.12 13.07 4.36
N ARG A 252 13.52 12.72 3.22
CA ARG A 252 12.35 13.43 2.65
C ARG A 252 11.12 13.35 3.56
N GLU A 253 10.83 12.16 4.11
CA GLU A 253 9.72 12.06 5.06
C GLU A 253 10.02 12.75 6.39
N VAL A 254 11.27 12.72 6.84
CA VAL A 254 11.69 13.35 8.11
C VAL A 254 11.43 14.85 8.06
N ALA A 255 11.76 15.48 6.93
CA ALA A 255 11.50 16.91 6.74
C ALA A 255 9.99 17.21 6.74
N ALA A 256 9.17 16.40 6.06
CA ALA A 256 7.72 16.59 6.02
C ALA A 256 7.05 16.34 7.39
N VAL A 257 7.54 15.36 8.15
CA VAL A 257 7.10 15.09 9.52
C VAL A 257 7.51 16.25 10.43
N GLN A 258 8.72 16.79 10.28
CA GLN A 258 9.16 17.95 11.08
C GLN A 258 8.24 19.16 10.87
N GLN A 259 7.87 19.47 9.61
CA GLN A 259 6.90 20.54 9.34
C GLN A 259 5.53 20.30 10.01
N TRP A 260 5.09 19.04 10.07
CA TRP A 260 3.86 18.71 10.81
C TRP A 260 4.02 18.89 12.32
N LEU A 261 5.15 18.46 12.90
CA LEU A 261 5.43 18.65 14.33
C LEU A 261 5.51 20.12 14.73
N ASP A 262 5.93 20.98 13.80
CA ASP A 262 5.99 22.44 13.98
C ASP A 262 4.63 23.14 13.75
N SER A 263 3.58 22.38 13.43
CA SER A 263 2.22 22.89 13.19
C SER A 263 1.25 22.54 14.34
N ASP A 264 0.08 23.19 14.34
CA ASP A 264 -1.02 22.90 15.27
C ASP A 264 -1.95 21.76 14.78
N ARG A 265 -1.53 20.99 13.76
CA ARG A 265 -2.36 19.93 13.17
C ARG A 265 -2.27 18.64 13.98
N TRP A 266 -3.42 18.02 14.23
CA TRP A 266 -3.50 16.75 14.96
C TRP A 266 -2.93 15.58 14.15
N PHE A 267 -3.01 15.64 12.83
CA PHE A 267 -2.65 14.55 11.94
C PHE A 267 -1.80 14.98 10.75
N HIS A 268 -1.11 14.02 10.16
CA HIS A 268 -0.26 14.18 8.99
C HIS A 268 -0.50 13.08 7.98
N VAL A 269 -0.57 13.45 6.70
CA VAL A 269 -0.64 12.49 5.58
C VAL A 269 0.31 12.91 4.47
N MET A 270 0.86 11.92 3.76
CA MET A 270 1.81 12.12 2.68
C MET A 270 1.38 11.40 1.40
N ARG A 271 1.48 12.09 0.25
CA ARG A 271 1.21 11.56 -1.10
C ARG A 271 2.37 11.94 -2.02
N ASP A 272 3.33 11.02 -2.16
CA ASP A 272 4.59 11.31 -2.85
C ASP A 272 4.78 10.59 -4.20
N TYR A 273 3.77 9.87 -4.70
CA TYR A 273 3.83 9.09 -5.94
C TYR A 273 2.52 9.15 -6.73
N TYR A 274 2.56 8.86 -8.04
CA TYR A 274 1.40 9.02 -8.93
C TYR A 274 0.22 8.15 -8.47
N SER A 275 0.49 6.98 -7.90
CA SER A 275 -0.52 6.04 -7.41
C SER A 275 -0.99 6.35 -5.99
N HIS A 276 -0.51 7.43 -5.36
CA HIS A 276 -0.91 7.83 -4.00
C HIS A 276 -2.17 8.68 -4.01
N THR A 277 -3.20 8.19 -4.69
CA THR A 277 -4.50 8.87 -4.90
C THR A 277 -5.53 8.50 -3.85
N GLU A 278 -5.10 8.13 -2.63
CA GLU A 278 -5.99 7.78 -1.53
C GLU A 278 -6.02 8.85 -0.44
N LEU A 279 -7.10 8.90 0.35
CA LEU A 279 -7.25 9.89 1.43
C LEU A 279 -6.15 9.71 2.48
N ILE A 280 -5.89 8.47 2.88
CA ILE A 280 -4.80 8.09 3.77
C ILE A 280 -4.11 6.85 3.17
N LEU A 281 -2.80 6.94 2.96
CA LEU A 281 -1.97 5.81 2.56
C LEU A 281 -1.58 5.05 3.83
N ALA A 282 -1.80 3.74 3.85
CA ALA A 282 -1.78 2.96 5.11
C ALA A 282 -0.44 2.99 5.86
N GLY A 283 0.68 3.14 5.14
CA GLY A 283 2.02 3.31 5.70
C GLY A 283 2.64 4.70 5.53
N MET A 284 1.86 5.76 5.30
CA MET A 284 2.41 7.12 5.07
C MET A 284 1.61 8.22 5.79
N TRP A 285 1.34 8.01 7.08
CA TRP A 285 0.61 8.97 7.89
C TRP A 285 1.05 8.95 9.35
N GLY A 286 0.56 9.90 10.14
CA GLY A 286 0.84 10.01 11.56
C GLY A 286 -0.18 10.87 12.29
N GLY A 287 -0.12 10.87 13.60
CA GLY A 287 -1.09 11.60 14.41
C GLY A 287 -0.72 11.72 15.88
N CYS A 288 -1.59 12.42 16.59
CA CYS A 288 -1.59 12.47 18.06
C CYS A 288 -2.59 11.46 18.61
N THR A 289 -2.28 10.86 19.75
CA THR A 289 -3.21 9.98 20.48
C THR A 289 -4.28 10.79 21.22
N GLY A 290 -5.26 10.10 21.81
CA GLY A 290 -6.32 10.74 22.60
C GLY A 290 -7.53 11.22 21.79
N VAL A 291 -7.59 10.90 20.49
CA VAL A 291 -8.75 11.16 19.63
C VAL A 291 -9.55 9.89 19.38
N PHE A 292 -8.87 8.82 18.97
CA PHE A 292 -9.48 7.52 18.67
C PHE A 292 -9.32 6.59 19.86
N HIS A 293 -10.40 5.88 20.19
CA HIS A 293 -10.46 4.93 21.30
C HIS A 293 -11.09 3.62 20.86
N GLN A 294 -10.78 2.55 21.59
CA GLN A 294 -11.26 1.20 21.29
C GLN A 294 -10.92 0.79 19.84
N VAL A 295 -9.71 1.13 19.41
CA VAL A 295 -9.29 0.98 18.00
C VAL A 295 -9.36 -0.48 17.54
N GLU A 296 -9.05 -1.43 18.41
CA GLU A 296 -9.22 -2.87 18.13
C GLU A 296 -10.67 -3.23 17.79
N ALA A 297 -11.63 -2.79 18.61
CA ALA A 297 -13.06 -3.03 18.37
C ALA A 297 -13.53 -2.34 17.07
N LEU A 298 -13.09 -1.11 16.83
CA LEU A 298 -13.42 -0.37 15.60
C LEU A 298 -12.93 -1.10 14.34
N ILE A 299 -11.72 -1.68 14.39
CA ILE A 299 -11.17 -2.51 13.31
C ILE A 299 -12.00 -3.78 13.14
N SER A 300 -12.30 -4.49 14.22
CA SER A 300 -13.14 -5.69 14.20
C SER A 300 -14.50 -5.41 13.57
N ASP A 301 -15.20 -4.36 14.01
CA ASP A 301 -16.52 -3.98 13.49
C ASP A 301 -16.47 -3.69 11.99
N TYR A 302 -15.44 -2.97 11.53
CA TYR A 302 -15.24 -2.68 10.12
C TYR A 302 -14.97 -3.94 9.28
N ILE A 303 -14.19 -4.88 9.80
CA ILE A 303 -13.95 -6.16 9.12
C ILE A 303 -15.26 -6.96 9.03
N HIS A 304 -16.03 -7.04 10.11
CA HIS A 304 -17.32 -7.73 10.12
C HIS A 304 -18.35 -7.09 9.18
N SER A 305 -18.27 -5.78 8.96
CA SER A 305 -19.15 -5.09 8.02
C SER A 305 -18.90 -5.47 6.55
N GLY A 306 -17.74 -6.05 6.23
CA GLY A 306 -17.39 -6.48 4.87
C GLY A 306 -17.27 -5.33 3.85
N ARG A 307 -17.14 -4.07 4.30
CA ARG A 307 -17.17 -2.85 3.45
C ARG A 307 -15.82 -2.56 2.78
N TYR A 308 -15.14 -3.59 2.29
CA TYR A 308 -13.84 -3.50 1.63
C TYR A 308 -13.79 -4.38 0.38
N LEU A 309 -12.95 -4.01 -0.58
CA LEU A 309 -12.88 -4.71 -1.87
C LEU A 309 -12.25 -6.10 -1.74
N ASN A 310 -11.18 -6.21 -0.97
CA ASN A 310 -10.51 -7.47 -0.67
C ASN A 310 -9.54 -7.28 0.50
N THR A 311 -8.92 -8.38 0.92
CA THR A 311 -8.07 -8.42 2.10
C THR A 311 -6.76 -7.64 1.99
N ARG A 312 -6.33 -7.24 0.79
CA ARG A 312 -5.08 -6.49 0.58
C ARG A 312 -5.23 -4.98 0.69
N VAL A 313 -6.47 -4.47 0.72
CA VAL A 313 -6.77 -3.03 0.78
C VAL A 313 -7.73 -2.68 1.93
N MET A 314 -8.02 -3.66 2.78
CA MET A 314 -9.00 -3.52 3.86
C MET A 314 -8.57 -2.45 4.88
N ASP A 315 -7.27 -2.35 5.16
CA ASP A 315 -6.68 -1.38 6.07
C ASP A 315 -6.78 0.03 5.50
N GLN A 316 -6.53 0.18 4.21
CA GLN A 316 -6.66 1.45 3.53
C GLN A 316 -8.12 1.93 3.42
N HIS A 317 -9.06 1.01 3.17
CA HIS A 317 -10.48 1.35 3.18
C HIS A 317 -11.00 1.66 4.59
N PHE A 318 -10.51 0.94 5.61
CA PHE A 318 -10.77 1.30 7.00
C PHE A 318 -10.34 2.73 7.29
N LEU A 319 -9.13 3.13 6.87
CA LEU A 319 -8.68 4.50 7.04
C LEU A 319 -9.59 5.51 6.32
N ARG A 320 -10.08 5.19 5.11
CA ARG A 320 -11.03 6.04 4.37
C ARG A 320 -12.36 6.21 5.12
N TYR A 321 -12.97 5.13 5.59
CA TYR A 321 -14.33 5.17 6.11
C TYR A 321 -14.41 5.43 7.62
N CYS A 322 -13.43 4.99 8.40
CA CYS A 322 -13.47 5.05 9.87
C CYS A 322 -12.57 6.15 10.45
N ILE A 323 -11.47 6.50 9.78
CA ILE A 323 -10.47 7.43 10.34
C ILE A 323 -10.53 8.81 9.68
N TRP A 324 -10.56 8.86 8.34
CA TRP A 324 -10.57 10.11 7.57
C TRP A 324 -11.65 11.13 7.99
N PRO A 325 -12.92 10.76 8.27
CA PRO A 325 -13.96 11.72 8.63
C PRO A 325 -13.61 12.55 9.87
N THR A 326 -12.89 11.95 10.82
CA THR A 326 -12.38 12.62 12.01
C THR A 326 -11.06 13.34 11.72
N LEU A 327 -10.14 12.66 11.05
CA LEU A 327 -8.78 13.11 10.79
C LEU A 327 -8.73 14.40 9.94
N CYS A 328 -9.60 14.52 8.94
CA CYS A 328 -9.61 15.65 8.01
C CYS A 328 -9.98 17.00 8.67
N GLN A 329 -10.48 16.98 9.90
CA GLN A 329 -10.79 18.18 10.68
C GLN A 329 -9.51 18.94 11.13
N SER A 330 -8.37 18.25 11.24
CA SER A 330 -7.08 18.88 11.56
C SER A 330 -5.91 18.05 11.02
N VAL A 331 -5.65 18.18 9.73
CA VAL A 331 -4.59 17.46 9.02
C VAL A 331 -3.64 18.42 8.30
N MET A 332 -2.34 18.11 8.35
CA MET A 332 -1.37 18.64 7.40
C MET A 332 -1.12 17.59 6.31
N THR A 333 -1.32 17.97 5.06
CA THR A 333 -1.11 17.11 3.90
C THR A 333 0.14 17.57 3.16
N HIS A 334 1.05 16.64 2.85
CA HIS A 334 2.08 16.87 1.83
C HIS A 334 1.76 16.07 0.58
N ASP A 335 1.70 16.75 -0.57
CA ASP A 335 1.31 16.14 -1.85
C ASP A 335 2.22 16.62 -2.98
N ARG A 336 3.06 15.72 -3.50
CA ARG A 336 4.02 16.05 -4.57
C ARG A 336 3.32 16.50 -5.86
N TYR A 337 2.17 15.90 -6.16
CA TYR A 337 1.49 16.11 -7.44
C TYR A 337 0.28 17.05 -7.33
N GLY A 338 -0.02 17.55 -6.12
CA GLY A 338 -1.09 18.52 -5.88
C GLY A 338 -2.47 17.94 -6.22
N PHE A 339 -2.70 16.66 -5.93
CA PHE A 339 -4.04 16.06 -6.03
C PHE A 339 -5.00 16.76 -5.08
N ASP A 340 -4.53 17.09 -3.89
CA ASP A 340 -5.24 17.94 -2.92
C ASP A 340 -4.80 19.41 -3.06
N PRO A 341 -5.68 20.34 -3.46
CA PRO A 341 -5.34 21.76 -3.57
C PRO A 341 -4.98 22.45 -2.24
N SER A 342 -5.32 21.85 -1.10
CA SER A 342 -4.98 22.37 0.22
C SER A 342 -3.66 21.82 0.78
N ALA A 343 -3.00 20.92 0.04
CA ALA A 343 -1.76 20.31 0.46
C ALA A 343 -0.54 21.22 0.29
N GLU A 344 0.43 21.02 1.17
CA GLU A 344 1.76 21.59 1.07
C GLU A 344 2.64 20.78 0.11
N ALA A 345 3.60 21.45 -0.52
CA ALA A 345 4.68 20.77 -1.23
C ALA A 345 5.61 20.09 -0.22
N PHE A 346 6.28 19.00 -0.63
CA PHE A 346 7.31 18.40 0.22
C PHE A 346 8.47 19.39 0.45
N PRO A 347 9.08 19.40 1.65
CA PRO A 347 10.24 20.25 1.91
C PRO A 347 11.38 19.93 0.95
N GLY A 348 11.95 20.98 0.36
CA GLY A 348 13.03 20.88 -0.63
C GLY A 348 12.56 20.67 -2.07
N ASP A 349 11.27 20.42 -2.31
CA ASP A 349 10.74 20.55 -3.67
C ASP A 349 10.77 22.03 -4.05
N GLN A 350 11.44 22.36 -5.15
CA GLN A 350 11.30 23.69 -5.72
C GLN A 350 9.82 23.91 -6.03
N LYS A 351 9.26 25.09 -5.73
CA LYS A 351 7.97 25.51 -6.27
C LYS A 351 8.12 25.57 -7.79
N GLN A 352 7.88 24.45 -8.47
CA GLN A 352 8.15 24.33 -9.89
C GLN A 352 7.11 25.18 -10.65
N HIS A 353 7.56 26.29 -11.23
CA HIS A 353 6.88 26.93 -12.36
C HIS A 353 7.05 26.14 -13.67
N THR A 354 7.75 25.00 -13.62
CA THR A 354 8.00 24.07 -14.73
C THR A 354 7.07 22.87 -14.62
N PRO A 355 6.62 22.25 -15.73
CA PRO A 355 5.82 21.03 -15.66
C PRO A 355 6.57 19.95 -14.88
N VAL A 356 5.90 19.32 -13.92
CA VAL A 356 6.47 18.21 -13.14
C VAL A 356 7.00 17.17 -14.13
N THR A 357 8.31 16.97 -14.14
CA THR A 357 8.91 15.90 -14.95
C THR A 357 8.48 14.58 -14.34
N LEU A 358 7.69 13.79 -15.10
CA LEU A 358 7.17 12.51 -14.63
C LEU A 358 8.26 11.45 -14.80
N THR A 359 9.01 11.23 -13.74
CA THR A 359 10.12 10.29 -13.72
C THR A 359 10.03 9.39 -12.49
N ARG A 360 10.42 8.12 -12.67
CA ARG A 360 10.54 7.20 -11.54
C ARG A 360 11.69 7.68 -10.66
N HIS A 361 11.34 8.22 -9.50
CA HIS A 361 12.27 8.72 -8.51
C HIS A 361 12.02 8.07 -7.16
N ALA A 362 13.01 8.19 -6.28
CA ALA A 362 12.81 7.95 -4.87
C ALA A 362 11.61 8.78 -4.36
N HIS A 363 10.73 8.14 -3.60
CA HIS A 363 9.55 8.73 -3.00
C HIS A 363 9.29 8.10 -1.65
N VAL A 364 8.61 8.83 -0.77
CA VAL A 364 8.17 8.29 0.52
C VAL A 364 7.19 7.15 0.27
N GLY A 365 7.31 6.05 1.03
CA GLY A 365 6.48 4.85 0.84
C GLY A 365 6.89 3.98 -0.35
N MET A 366 8.05 4.24 -0.96
CA MET A 366 8.58 3.37 -2.01
C MET A 366 8.85 1.98 -1.45
N ASN A 367 8.47 0.95 -2.22
CA ASN A 367 8.74 -0.44 -1.89
C ASN A 367 10.21 -0.77 -2.20
N GLU A 368 11.08 -0.50 -1.24
CA GLU A 368 12.54 -0.70 -1.33
C GLU A 368 12.96 -2.18 -1.19
N SER A 369 11.98 -3.08 -1.15
CA SER A 369 12.20 -4.51 -0.92
C SER A 369 11.69 -5.38 -2.07
N SER A 370 11.35 -4.78 -3.22
CA SER A 370 10.89 -5.50 -4.41
C SER A 370 12.01 -6.09 -5.27
N ALA A 371 13.28 -5.93 -4.87
CA ALA A 371 14.41 -6.43 -5.65
C ALA A 371 14.44 -7.96 -5.63
N VAL A 372 14.66 -8.56 -6.80
CA VAL A 372 14.75 -10.02 -6.98
C VAL A 372 16.17 -10.36 -7.43
N VAL A 373 16.79 -11.30 -6.73
CA VAL A 373 18.05 -11.92 -7.14
C VAL A 373 17.75 -13.37 -7.47
N ASN A 374 17.80 -13.71 -8.76
CA ASN A 374 17.65 -15.08 -9.23
C ASN A 374 19.00 -15.82 -9.11
N ILE A 375 19.00 -17.00 -8.51
CA ILE A 375 20.19 -17.86 -8.41
C ILE A 375 19.85 -19.28 -8.86
N THR A 376 20.66 -19.81 -9.76
CA THR A 376 20.63 -21.23 -10.14
C THR A 376 21.27 -22.08 -9.03
N VAL A 377 20.57 -23.13 -8.61
CA VAL A 377 21.05 -24.08 -7.61
C VAL A 377 21.94 -25.12 -8.30
N PRO A 378 23.21 -25.31 -7.87
CA PRO A 378 24.11 -26.24 -8.55
C PRO A 378 23.68 -27.72 -8.48
N ASP A 379 22.98 -28.10 -7.41
CA ASP A 379 22.44 -29.44 -7.24
C ASP A 379 21.06 -29.54 -7.92
N SER A 380 21.00 -30.25 -9.04
CA SER A 380 19.77 -30.45 -9.82
C SER A 380 18.69 -31.27 -9.11
N MET A 381 19.05 -31.99 -8.04
CA MET A 381 18.12 -32.78 -7.24
C MET A 381 17.62 -32.03 -6.00
N ALA A 382 18.25 -30.91 -5.63
CA ALA A 382 17.85 -30.14 -4.47
C ALA A 382 16.44 -29.56 -4.66
N ARG A 383 15.55 -29.86 -3.70
CA ARG A 383 14.19 -29.30 -3.63
C ARG A 383 14.07 -28.18 -2.61
N GLN A 384 14.93 -28.22 -1.60
CA GLN A 384 15.08 -27.17 -0.62
C GLN A 384 16.56 -26.87 -0.41
N ILE A 385 16.84 -25.60 -0.15
CA ILE A 385 18.18 -25.13 0.19
C ILE A 385 18.13 -24.21 1.40
N GLN A 386 19.27 -24.04 2.04
CA GLN A 386 19.56 -22.95 2.95
C GLN A 386 20.56 -22.03 2.27
N TRP A 387 20.35 -20.73 2.36
CA TRP A 387 21.31 -19.74 1.87
C TRP A 387 21.71 -18.79 2.98
N ILE A 388 22.97 -18.33 2.90
CA ILE A 388 23.57 -17.39 3.83
C ILE A 388 24.22 -16.27 3.03
N LEU A 389 23.85 -15.03 3.35
CA LEU A 389 24.44 -13.83 2.76
C LEU A 389 25.51 -13.28 3.70
N TYR A 390 26.72 -13.11 3.18
CA TYR A 390 27.86 -12.56 3.91
C TYR A 390 28.25 -11.18 3.35
N ASN A 391 28.57 -10.26 4.24
CA ASN A 391 29.15 -8.97 3.84
C ASN A 391 30.65 -9.13 3.46
N ASN A 392 31.26 -8.04 3.00
CA ASN A 392 32.69 -7.98 2.65
C ASN A 392 33.64 -8.30 3.81
N LYS A 393 33.17 -8.23 5.07
CA LYS A 393 33.92 -8.60 6.28
C LYS A 393 33.70 -10.07 6.68
N LYS A 394 33.06 -10.88 5.84
CA LYS A 394 32.70 -12.29 6.10
C LYS A 394 31.76 -12.47 7.30
N GLN A 395 30.99 -11.44 7.65
CA GLN A 395 29.97 -11.54 8.68
C GLN A 395 28.63 -11.91 8.04
N ILE A 396 27.85 -12.74 8.72
CA ILE A 396 26.50 -13.11 8.28
C ILE A 396 25.62 -11.85 8.33
N VAL A 397 25.05 -11.49 7.19
CA VAL A 397 24.02 -10.46 7.06
C VAL A 397 22.66 -11.07 7.39
N CYS A 398 22.32 -12.16 6.71
CA CYS A 398 21.09 -12.89 6.94
C CYS A 398 21.18 -14.33 6.40
N GLN A 399 20.23 -15.17 6.82
CA GLN A 399 20.14 -16.57 6.41
C GLN A 399 18.67 -17.01 6.37
N TYR A 400 18.29 -17.75 5.33
CA TYR A 400 16.94 -18.25 5.15
C TYR A 400 16.93 -19.58 4.41
N ARG A 401 15.77 -20.26 4.44
CA ARG A 401 15.49 -21.41 3.57
C ARG A 401 14.73 -20.95 2.34
N ALA A 402 14.89 -21.67 1.24
CA ALA A 402 14.12 -21.45 0.02
C ALA A 402 13.78 -22.78 -0.65
N THR A 403 12.64 -22.80 -1.34
CA THR A 403 12.24 -23.90 -2.22
C THR A 403 12.79 -23.65 -3.62
N VAL A 404 13.38 -24.69 -4.21
CA VAL A 404 13.89 -24.63 -5.59
C VAL A 404 12.74 -24.82 -6.55
N ASP A 405 12.62 -23.91 -7.53
CA ASP A 405 11.58 -23.97 -8.56
C ASP A 405 11.83 -25.10 -9.58
N GLU A 406 10.87 -25.30 -10.48
CA GLU A 406 10.95 -26.33 -11.53
C GLU A 406 12.12 -26.11 -12.52
N SER A 407 12.65 -24.89 -12.59
CA SER A 407 13.81 -24.55 -13.43
C SER A 407 15.16 -24.82 -12.74
N GLY A 408 15.15 -25.26 -11.48
CA GLY A 408 16.37 -25.45 -10.69
C GLY A 408 16.92 -24.15 -10.11
N SER A 409 16.10 -23.11 -9.98
CA SER A 409 16.51 -21.79 -9.49
C SER A 409 15.71 -21.36 -8.25
N ILE A 410 16.18 -20.30 -7.60
CA ILE A 410 15.49 -19.61 -6.51
C ILE A 410 15.42 -18.12 -6.81
N ASP A 411 14.28 -17.51 -6.48
CA ASP A 411 14.11 -16.05 -6.49
C ASP A 411 14.20 -15.51 -5.06
N LEU A 412 15.29 -14.80 -4.77
CA LEU A 412 15.48 -14.15 -3.48
C LEU A 412 14.92 -12.72 -3.54
N HIS A 413 13.80 -12.48 -2.87
CA HIS A 413 13.31 -11.12 -2.67
C HIS A 413 13.99 -10.48 -1.45
N LEU A 414 14.76 -9.43 -1.71
CA LEU A 414 15.62 -8.78 -0.74
C LEU A 414 15.40 -7.25 -0.77
N PRO A 415 15.78 -6.53 0.30
CA PRO A 415 15.99 -5.10 0.23
C PRO A 415 16.93 -4.74 -0.93
N GLU A 416 16.62 -3.70 -1.68
CA GLU A 416 17.43 -3.25 -2.81
C GLU A 416 18.88 -2.92 -2.39
N LEU A 417 19.07 -2.44 -1.15
CA LEU A 417 20.39 -2.24 -0.55
C LEU A 417 21.22 -3.53 -0.50
N TYR A 418 20.60 -4.70 -0.29
CA TYR A 418 21.30 -5.98 -0.24
C TYR A 418 21.51 -6.52 -1.64
N ALA A 419 20.46 -6.49 -2.47
CA ALA A 419 20.52 -6.94 -3.85
C ALA A 419 21.58 -6.18 -4.66
N ALA A 420 21.73 -4.87 -4.44
CA ALA A 420 22.77 -4.06 -5.05
C ALA A 420 24.18 -4.55 -4.72
N GLN A 421 24.44 -4.91 -3.45
CA GLN A 421 25.75 -5.42 -3.02
C GLN A 421 26.08 -6.79 -3.61
N ILE A 422 25.07 -7.64 -3.81
CA ILE A 422 25.22 -8.92 -4.50
C ILE A 422 25.54 -8.69 -5.98
N ARG A 423 24.81 -7.79 -6.66
CA ARG A 423 25.01 -7.49 -8.10
C ARG A 423 26.41 -6.96 -8.40
N VAL A 424 26.97 -6.12 -7.52
CA VAL A 424 28.36 -5.63 -7.65
C VAL A 424 29.41 -6.57 -7.07
N LYS A 425 29.00 -7.78 -6.64
CA LYS A 425 29.86 -8.83 -6.06
C LYS A 425 30.65 -8.37 -4.82
N ALA A 426 30.17 -7.35 -4.11
CA ALA A 426 30.77 -6.90 -2.86
C ALA A 426 30.39 -7.83 -1.70
N TRP A 427 29.21 -8.42 -1.76
CA TRP A 427 28.70 -9.39 -0.78
C TRP A 427 28.61 -10.78 -1.40
N ASN A 428 28.83 -11.81 -0.60
CA ASN A 428 28.92 -13.18 -1.05
C ASN A 428 27.73 -14.00 -0.56
N LEU A 429 27.03 -14.65 -1.49
CA LEU A 429 25.93 -15.57 -1.18
C LEU A 429 26.45 -17.01 -1.24
N GLN A 430 26.17 -17.80 -0.20
CA GLN A 430 26.47 -19.23 -0.16
C GLN A 430 25.17 -20.03 -0.05
N ILE A 431 25.09 -21.13 -0.79
CA ILE A 431 23.94 -22.03 -0.85
C ILE A 431 24.37 -23.40 -0.36
N TYR A 432 23.53 -24.01 0.46
CA TYR A 432 23.72 -25.33 1.04
C TYR A 432 22.46 -26.17 0.78
N PRO A 433 22.58 -27.39 0.22
CA PRO A 433 21.46 -28.30 0.12
C PRO A 433 20.98 -28.70 1.53
N VAL A 434 19.67 -28.88 1.68
CA VAL A 434 19.00 -29.25 2.96
C VAL A 434 18.49 -30.66 2.89
#